data_AF-A0A518C100-F1
#
_entry.id   AF-A0A518C100-F1
#
_cell.length_a   1.000
_cell.length_b   1.000
_cell.length_c   1.000
_cell.angle_alpha   90.00
_cell.angle_beta   90.00
_cell.angle_gamma   90.00
#
_symmetry.space_group_name_H-M   'P 1'
#
loop_
_entity.id
_entity.type
_entity.pdbx_description
1 polymer ?
#
loop_
_entity_poly.entity_id
_entity_poly.type
_entity_poly.pdbx_seq_one_letter_code
_entity_poly.pdbx_strand_id
1 'polypeptide(L)'
;MLRDWIGCRWLVATAGVGMTLTLGGCMMGDKLHLDLEAPRGSTVTYRGDTDPMPASLAVPRPGKVGAKAYRKELEFEFILGGEPIEAEGVLETYGYEEHDVDRLSKNFLKIQPSHIRDIERGSAIVLNGTSASGQHIYQLTVGQSR
;
A
#
# COMPACT_ATOMS: atom_id res chain seq x y z
N MET A 1 -10.59 -30.98 -6.81
CA MET A 1 -11.68 -30.55 -7.70
C MET A 1 -11.09 -29.56 -8.69
N LEU A 2 -10.89 -30.03 -9.91
CA LEU A 2 -10.24 -29.32 -11.01
C LEU A 2 -11.30 -28.63 -11.88
N ARG A 3 -10.99 -27.38 -12.27
CA ARG A 3 -11.23 -26.74 -13.58
C ARG A 3 -12.65 -26.76 -14.14
N ASP A 4 -13.23 -25.57 -14.22
CA ASP A 4 -14.11 -25.21 -15.33
C ASP A 4 -13.57 -23.98 -16.05
N TRP A 5 -13.15 -24.23 -17.29
CA TRP A 5 -12.77 -23.27 -18.32
C TRP A 5 -14.05 -22.76 -19.00
N ILE A 6 -14.35 -21.48 -18.91
CA ILE A 6 -15.42 -20.86 -19.70
C ILE A 6 -14.78 -20.18 -20.90
N GLY A 7 -15.10 -20.72 -22.09
CA GLY A 7 -14.53 -20.34 -23.37
C GLY A 7 -15.04 -19.02 -23.93
N CYS A 8 -14.11 -18.27 -24.55
CA CYS A 8 -14.40 -17.18 -25.48
C CYS A 8 -15.03 -17.77 -26.76
N ARG A 9 -16.32 -17.54 -26.96
CA ARG A 9 -17.01 -17.85 -28.22
C ARG A 9 -17.12 -16.57 -29.04
N TRP A 10 -16.41 -16.55 -30.16
CA TRP A 10 -16.45 -15.49 -31.16
C TRP A 10 -17.84 -15.40 -31.80
N LEU A 11 -18.39 -14.20 -31.85
CA LEU A 11 -19.56 -13.86 -32.65
C LEU A 11 -19.23 -12.57 -33.41
N VAL A 12 -18.90 -12.74 -34.70
CA VAL A 12 -18.73 -11.64 -35.64
C VAL A 12 -20.12 -11.28 -36.16
N ALA A 13 -20.55 -10.04 -35.93
CA ALA A 13 -21.71 -9.45 -36.59
C ALA A 13 -21.33 -8.05 -37.09
N THR A 14 -21.56 -7.84 -38.37
CA THR A 14 -21.26 -6.64 -39.16
C THR A 14 -22.31 -5.54 -38.98
N ALA A 15 -21.80 -4.30 -39.01
CA ALA A 15 -22.47 -3.03 -39.37
C ALA A 15 -23.51 -2.43 -38.40
N GLY A 16 -23.16 -1.26 -37.85
CA GLY A 16 -24.07 -0.34 -37.17
C GLY A 16 -23.31 0.78 -36.48
N VAL A 17 -23.27 1.96 -37.11
CA VAL A 17 -22.56 3.15 -36.66
C VAL A 17 -23.07 3.65 -35.30
N GLY A 18 -22.15 4.00 -34.41
CA GLY A 18 -22.40 4.90 -33.30
C GLY A 18 -22.71 4.23 -31.96
N MET A 19 -21.71 3.61 -31.33
CA MET A 19 -21.70 3.41 -29.89
C MET A 19 -20.34 3.78 -29.32
N THR A 20 -20.37 4.80 -28.48
CA THR A 20 -19.32 5.28 -27.60
C THR A 20 -18.63 4.09 -26.92
N LEU A 21 -17.40 3.79 -27.33
CA LEU A 21 -16.51 2.90 -26.61
C LEU A 21 -16.12 3.60 -25.31
N THR A 22 -16.91 3.42 -24.26
CA THR A 22 -16.41 3.55 -22.89
C THR A 22 -15.42 2.41 -22.69
N LEU A 23 -14.18 2.64 -23.15
CA LEU A 23 -12.99 1.95 -22.68
C LEU A 23 -12.82 2.33 -21.20
N GLY A 24 -13.69 1.77 -20.35
CA GLY A 24 -13.47 1.65 -18.93
C GLY A 24 -12.36 0.64 -18.72
N GLY A 25 -11.14 1.04 -19.10
CA GLY A 25 -9.95 0.38 -18.63
C GLY A 25 -9.95 0.52 -17.12
N CYS A 26 -10.32 -0.54 -16.42
CA CYS A 26 -9.86 -0.75 -15.06
C CYS A 26 -8.35 -1.00 -15.16
N MET A 27 -7.58 0.05 -15.46
CA MET A 27 -6.16 0.07 -15.19
C MET A 27 -6.07 -0.02 -13.68
N MET A 28 -5.82 -1.22 -13.16
CA MET A 28 -5.16 -1.36 -11.87
C MET A 28 -3.89 -0.54 -12.00
N GLY A 29 -3.98 0.72 -11.54
CA GLY A 29 -2.93 1.71 -11.64
C GLY A 29 -1.66 1.17 -11.00
N ASP A 30 -0.54 1.73 -11.43
CA ASP A 30 0.80 1.37 -10.98
C ASP A 30 0.83 1.07 -9.48
N LYS A 31 1.60 0.06 -9.09
CA LYS A 31 1.74 -0.29 -7.66
C LYS A 31 2.96 0.42 -7.10
N LEU A 32 2.82 0.97 -5.91
CA LEU A 32 3.94 1.38 -5.09
C LEU A 32 4.36 0.19 -4.22
N HIS A 33 5.65 -0.15 -4.24
CA HIS A 33 6.21 -1.14 -3.32
C HIS A 33 6.73 -0.40 -2.09
N LEU A 34 6.25 -0.80 -0.90
CA LEU A 34 6.67 -0.27 0.40
C LEU A 34 7.31 -1.39 1.22
N ASP A 35 8.59 -1.23 1.52
CA ASP A 35 9.33 -2.17 2.37
C ASP A 35 9.23 -1.71 3.83
N LEU A 36 8.48 -2.46 4.64
CA LEU A 36 8.27 -2.22 6.06
C LEU A 36 9.29 -3.00 6.89
N GLU A 37 9.99 -2.29 7.77
CA GLU A 37 10.88 -2.87 8.77
C GLU A 37 10.44 -2.49 10.18
N ALA A 38 10.38 -3.48 11.08
CA ALA A 38 10.15 -3.29 12.51
C ALA A 38 11.01 -4.30 13.29
N PRO A 39 11.03 -4.29 14.63
CA PRO A 39 11.70 -5.31 15.42
C PRO A 39 11.27 -6.73 15.03
N ARG A 40 12.22 -7.66 15.10
CA ARG A 40 11.99 -9.06 14.72
C ARG A 40 10.82 -9.67 15.49
N GLY A 41 10.01 -10.46 14.80
CA GLY A 41 8.82 -11.08 15.36
C GLY A 41 7.55 -10.24 15.21
N SER A 42 7.69 -8.95 14.87
CA SER A 42 6.52 -8.10 14.59
C SER A 42 5.81 -8.52 13.31
N THR A 43 4.51 -8.28 13.20
CA THR A 43 3.70 -8.59 12.02
C THR A 43 2.91 -7.38 11.55
N VAL A 44 2.54 -7.38 10.27
CA VAL A 44 1.63 -6.41 9.66
C VAL A 44 0.54 -7.14 8.89
N THR A 45 -0.70 -6.70 9.05
CA THR A 45 -1.85 -7.22 8.31
C THR A 45 -2.30 -6.21 7.27
N TYR A 46 -2.29 -6.63 6.00
CA TYR A 46 -2.74 -5.84 4.87
C TYR A 46 -3.70 -6.66 4.01
N ARG A 47 -4.94 -6.14 3.83
CA ARG A 47 -6.00 -6.80 3.04
C ARG A 47 -6.37 -8.22 3.54
N GLY A 48 -6.16 -8.50 4.82
CA GLY A 48 -6.46 -9.79 5.44
C GLY A 48 -5.30 -10.78 5.42
N ASP A 49 -4.20 -10.46 4.73
CA ASP A 49 -2.97 -11.23 4.78
C ASP A 49 -2.06 -10.66 5.86
N THR A 50 -1.57 -11.52 6.76
CA THR A 50 -0.63 -11.16 7.82
C THR A 50 0.77 -11.62 7.45
N ASP A 51 1.68 -10.66 7.30
CA ASP A 51 3.07 -10.91 6.93
C ASP A 51 4.01 -10.60 8.11
N PRO A 52 5.01 -11.46 8.40
CA PRO A 52 6.04 -11.14 9.38
C PRO A 52 6.97 -10.05 8.83
N MET A 53 7.40 -9.13 9.69
CA MET A 53 8.33 -8.07 9.32
C MET A 53 9.81 -8.55 9.39
N PRO A 54 10.67 -8.17 8.42
CA PRO A 54 10.42 -7.21 7.34
C PRO A 54 9.50 -7.73 6.23
N ALA A 55 8.59 -6.88 5.77
CA ALA A 55 7.55 -7.22 4.78
C ALA A 55 7.56 -6.21 3.61
N SER A 56 7.19 -6.64 2.41
CA SER A 56 7.06 -5.75 1.24
C SER A 56 5.61 -5.70 0.79
N LEU A 57 4.98 -4.53 0.93
CA LEU A 57 3.58 -4.32 0.56
C LEU A 57 3.47 -3.71 -0.84
N ALA A 58 2.70 -4.37 -1.71
CA ALA A 58 2.35 -3.83 -3.01
C ALA A 58 1.00 -3.08 -2.91
N VAL A 59 1.06 -1.76 -2.87
CA VAL A 59 -0.10 -0.90 -2.61
C VAL A 59 -0.49 -0.14 -3.88
N PRO A 60 -1.80 0.03 -4.16
CA PRO A 60 -2.24 0.87 -5.28
C PRO A 60 -1.69 2.28 -5.17
N ARG A 61 -1.29 2.85 -6.31
CA ARG A 61 -0.91 4.25 -6.43
C ARG A 61 -1.92 4.98 -7.33
N PRO A 62 -2.42 6.16 -6.91
CA PRO A 62 -3.16 7.03 -7.82
C PRO A 62 -2.28 7.45 -9.01
N GLY A 63 -2.78 7.33 -10.24
CA GLY A 63 -1.95 7.54 -11.44
C GLY A 63 -1.57 9.00 -11.76
N LYS A 64 -2.03 10.00 -11.00
CA LYS A 64 -1.80 11.43 -11.29
C LYS A 64 -1.61 12.25 -10.02
N VAL A 65 -0.75 13.27 -10.09
CA VAL A 65 -0.59 14.28 -9.03
C VAL A 65 -1.95 14.94 -8.75
N GLY A 66 -2.29 15.12 -7.47
CA GLY A 66 -3.54 15.75 -7.04
C GLY A 66 -4.78 14.84 -7.14
N ALA A 67 -4.64 13.58 -7.60
CA ALA A 67 -5.71 12.59 -7.47
C ALA A 67 -5.98 12.28 -6.00
N LYS A 68 -7.20 11.83 -5.69
CA LYS A 68 -7.58 11.39 -4.35
C LYS A 68 -6.60 10.30 -3.90
N ALA A 69 -6.01 10.49 -2.72
CA ALA A 69 -5.10 9.51 -2.12
C ALA A 69 -5.80 8.16 -1.98
N TYR A 70 -5.08 7.08 -2.26
CA TYR A 70 -5.53 5.75 -1.87
C TYR A 70 -5.24 5.59 -0.37
N ARG A 71 -6.28 5.23 0.39
CA ARG A 71 -6.22 5.10 1.84
C ARG A 71 -6.57 3.67 2.23
N LYS A 72 -5.78 3.07 3.11
CA LYS A 72 -6.04 1.73 3.64
C LYS A 72 -5.56 1.60 5.07
N GLU A 73 -6.39 0.96 5.89
CA GLU A 73 -6.05 0.56 7.26
C GLU A 73 -5.12 -0.65 7.26
N LEU A 74 -4.22 -0.65 8.23
CA LEU A 74 -3.23 -1.68 8.53
C LEU A 74 -3.35 -2.01 10.01
N GLU A 75 -3.23 -3.29 10.34
CA GLU A 75 -3.09 -3.73 11.74
C GLU A 75 -1.65 -4.17 11.93
N PHE A 76 -1.11 -3.91 13.12
CA PHE A 76 0.26 -4.22 13.49
C PHE A 76 0.27 -4.91 14.84
N GLU A 77 1.13 -5.92 14.96
CA GLU A 77 1.55 -6.47 16.25
C GLU A 77 3.07 -6.26 16.34
N PHE A 78 3.50 -5.34 17.19
CA PHE A 78 4.91 -5.05 17.41
C PHE A 78 5.46 -5.87 18.58
N ILE A 79 6.64 -6.46 18.40
CA ILE A 79 7.34 -7.16 19.49
C ILE A 79 8.41 -6.23 20.07
N LEU A 80 8.21 -5.77 21.30
CA LEU A 80 9.17 -4.94 22.03
C LEU A 80 9.48 -5.59 23.38
N GLY A 81 10.75 -5.92 23.62
CA GLY A 81 11.14 -6.55 24.89
C GLY A 81 10.54 -7.95 25.13
N GLY A 82 9.94 -8.57 24.11
CA GLY A 82 9.25 -9.86 24.20
C GLY A 82 7.75 -9.74 24.45
N GLU A 83 7.22 -8.53 24.62
CA GLU A 83 5.78 -8.28 24.78
C GLU A 83 5.17 -7.80 23.46
N PRO A 84 3.98 -8.31 23.08
CA PRO A 84 3.24 -7.84 21.92
C PRO A 84 2.54 -6.52 22.24
N ILE A 85 2.64 -5.57 21.30
CA ILE A 85 1.96 -4.29 21.33
C ILE A 85 1.11 -4.19 20.07
N GLU A 86 -0.21 -4.19 20.25
CA GLU A 86 -1.17 -4.03 19.17
C GLU A 86 -1.29 -2.55 18.75
N ALA A 87 -1.29 -2.32 17.45
CA ALA A 87 -1.36 -0.99 16.88
C ALA A 87 -2.17 -0.99 15.58
N GLU A 88 -2.84 0.12 15.32
CA GLU A 88 -3.54 0.36 14.07
C GLU A 88 -2.83 1.47 13.30
N GLY A 89 -2.81 1.36 11.99
CA GLY A 89 -2.29 2.41 11.14
C GLY A 89 -3.13 2.68 9.91
N VAL A 90 -2.97 3.90 9.40
CA VAL A 90 -3.57 4.35 8.16
C VAL A 90 -2.44 4.64 7.19
N LEU A 91 -2.40 3.88 6.10
CA LEU A 91 -1.53 4.13 4.97
C LEU A 91 -2.27 4.92 3.90
N GLU A 92 -1.70 6.05 3.53
CA GLU A 92 -2.13 6.89 2.43
C GLU A 92 -1.05 6.89 1.34
N THR A 93 -1.42 6.63 0.10
CA THR A 93 -0.53 6.76 -1.06
C THR A 93 -1.04 7.81 -2.02
N TYR A 94 -0.10 8.57 -2.58
CA TYR A 94 -0.38 9.73 -3.41
C TYR A 94 0.08 9.49 -4.83
N GLY A 95 -0.61 10.09 -5.78
CA GLY A 95 -0.11 10.16 -7.14
C GLY A 95 1.03 11.17 -7.24
N TYR A 96 2.08 10.79 -7.93
CA TYR A 96 3.27 11.60 -8.16
C TYR A 96 3.76 11.40 -9.59
N GLU A 97 4.64 12.26 -10.08
CA GLU A 97 5.33 12.06 -11.36
C GLU A 97 6.56 11.19 -11.11
N GLU A 98 6.54 9.96 -11.63
CA GLU A 98 7.66 9.05 -11.46
C GLU A 98 8.80 9.39 -12.42
N HIS A 99 9.98 9.65 -11.87
CA HIS A 99 11.22 9.76 -12.63
C HIS A 99 11.99 8.44 -12.59
N ASP A 100 12.95 8.25 -13.50
CA ASP A 100 13.77 7.02 -13.54
C ASP A 100 14.51 6.77 -12.22
N VAL A 101 14.90 7.84 -11.52
CA VAL A 101 15.55 7.76 -10.21
C VAL A 101 14.60 7.20 -9.14
N ASP A 102 13.31 7.52 -9.22
CA ASP A 102 12.31 7.02 -8.27
C ASP A 102 12.12 5.50 -8.42
N ARG A 103 12.23 4.97 -9.64
CA ARG A 103 12.16 3.53 -9.92
C ARG A 103 13.33 2.74 -9.34
N LEU A 104 14.48 3.40 -9.20
CA LEU A 104 15.68 2.82 -8.58
C LEU A 104 15.65 2.96 -7.06
N SER A 105 14.87 3.90 -6.54
CA SER A 105 14.70 4.11 -5.11
C SER A 105 13.73 3.08 -4.53
N LYS A 106 14.13 2.48 -3.41
CA LYS A 106 13.24 1.63 -2.62
C LYS A 106 12.57 2.46 -1.54
N ASN A 107 11.26 2.31 -1.40
CA ASN A 107 10.50 3.01 -0.39
C ASN A 107 10.55 2.23 0.92
N PHE A 108 11.47 2.63 1.79
CA PHE A 108 11.67 1.98 3.08
C PHE A 108 10.93 2.75 4.19
N LEU A 109 10.15 2.01 4.97
CA LEU A 109 9.44 2.46 6.16
C LEU A 109 10.00 1.72 7.37
N LYS A 110 10.83 2.40 8.16
CA LYS A 110 11.46 1.80 9.35
C LYS A 110 10.79 2.26 10.64
N ILE A 111 10.10 1.33 11.29
CA ILE A 111 9.49 1.50 12.61
C ILE A 111 10.53 1.12 13.67
N GLN A 112 11.06 2.12 14.36
CA GLN A 112 12.11 1.93 15.36
C GLN A 112 11.52 1.57 16.72
N PRO A 113 12.30 0.91 17.61
CA PRO A 113 11.87 0.65 18.99
C PRO A 113 11.40 1.89 19.74
N SER A 114 11.98 3.07 19.47
CA SER A 114 11.52 4.34 20.04
C SER A 114 10.10 4.69 19.61
N HIS A 115 9.78 4.54 18.33
CA HIS A 115 8.44 4.78 17.81
C HIS A 115 7.40 3.86 18.46
N ILE A 116 7.76 2.59 18.70
CA ILE A 116 6.87 1.62 19.35
C ILE A 116 6.61 2.02 20.81
N ARG A 117 7.61 2.51 21.53
CA ARG A 117 7.42 3.06 22.89
C ARG A 117 6.53 4.30 22.89
N ASP A 118 6.62 5.14 21.87
CA ASP A 118 5.75 6.30 21.74
C ASP A 118 4.30 5.87 21.49
N ILE A 119 4.09 4.85 20.65
CA ILE A 119 2.78 4.21 20.43
C ILE A 119 2.23 3.61 21.72
N GLU A 120 3.04 2.85 22.46
CA GLU A 120 2.68 2.25 23.75
C GLU A 120 2.23 3.29 24.78
N ARG A 121 2.81 4.49 24.73
CA ARG A 121 2.44 5.64 25.58
C ARG A 121 1.19 6.39 25.08
N GLY A 122 0.52 5.90 24.04
CA GLY A 122 -0.67 6.49 23.45
C GLY A 122 -0.39 7.60 22.43
N SER A 123 0.85 7.75 21.95
CA SER A 123 1.16 8.69 20.85
C SER A 123 0.92 8.05 19.49
N ALA A 124 0.69 8.88 18.47
CA ALA A 124 0.73 8.44 17.09
C ALA A 124 2.06 8.84 16.45
N ILE A 125 2.62 7.96 15.63
CA ILE A 125 3.77 8.25 14.77
C ILE A 125 3.30 8.51 13.35
N VAL A 126 4.01 9.37 12.62
CA VAL A 126 3.76 9.64 11.21
C VAL A 126 5.06 9.45 10.44
N LEU A 127 5.06 8.54 9.48
CA LEU A 127 6.18 8.23 8.61
C LEU A 127 5.82 8.63 7.17
N ASN A 128 6.65 9.47 6.55
CA ASN A 128 6.40 10.03 5.23
C ASN A 128 7.46 9.59 4.24
N GLY A 129 7.03 9.35 3.01
CA GLY A 129 7.90 9.15 1.86
C GLY A 129 7.79 10.29 0.88
N THR A 130 8.92 10.63 0.27
CA THR A 130 9.03 11.67 -0.73
C THR A 130 9.79 11.12 -1.94
N SER A 131 9.35 11.46 -3.15
CA SER A 131 10.06 11.17 -4.39
C SER A 131 11.39 11.95 -4.46
N ALA A 132 12.25 11.61 -5.41
CA ALA A 132 13.46 12.36 -5.74
C ALA A 132 13.17 13.81 -6.15
N SER A 133 11.98 14.08 -6.70
CA SER A 133 11.50 15.42 -7.07
C SER A 133 10.87 16.20 -5.91
N GLY A 134 10.82 15.63 -4.70
CA GLY A 134 10.27 16.30 -3.52
C GLY A 134 8.75 16.14 -3.37
N GLN A 135 8.09 15.32 -4.19
CA GLN A 135 6.66 15.09 -4.10
C GLN A 135 6.34 14.04 -3.03
N HIS A 136 5.31 14.26 -2.22
CA HIS A 136 4.84 13.26 -1.26
C HIS A 136 4.27 12.04 -1.98
N ILE A 137 4.73 10.84 -1.60
CA ILE A 137 4.36 9.58 -2.27
C ILE A 137 3.57 8.64 -1.37
N TYR A 138 3.83 8.68 -0.06
CA TYR A 138 3.05 7.98 0.94
C TYR A 138 3.16 8.65 2.31
N GLN A 139 2.18 8.37 3.16
CA GLN A 139 2.15 8.68 4.58
C GLN A 139 1.59 7.46 5.33
N LEU A 140 2.32 6.97 6.32
CA LEU A 140 1.86 5.96 7.26
C LEU A 140 1.72 6.60 8.63
N THR A 141 0.50 6.65 9.14
CA THR A 141 0.23 7.04 10.53
C THR A 141 -0.05 5.77 11.34
N VAL A 142 0.62 5.57 12.48
CA VAL A 142 0.40 4.40 13.35
C VAL A 142 0.15 4.88 14.78
N GLY A 143 -0.84 4.31 15.44
CA GLY A 143 -1.18 4.57 16.83
C GLY A 143 -1.61 3.31 17.55
N GLN A 144 -1.85 3.42 18.86
CA GLN A 144 -2.25 2.28 19.68
C GLN A 144 -3.63 1.77 19.27
N SER A 145 -3.79 0.45 19.17
CA SER A 145 -5.10 -0.18 19.04
C SER A 145 -5.89 0.00 20.34
N ARG A 146 -7.20 0.20 20.26
CA ARG A 146 -8.05 0.53 21.42
C ARG A 146 -8.39 -0.68 22.30
#